data_AF-H1KC94-F1
#
_entry.id   AF-H1KC94-F1
#
_cell.length_a   1.000
_cell.length_b   1.000
_cell.length_c   1.000
_cell.angle_alpha   90.00
_cell.angle_beta   90.00
_cell.angle_gamma   90.00
#
_symmetry.space_group_name_H-M   'P 1'
#
loop_
_entity.id
_entity.type
_entity.pdbx_description
1 polymer ?
#
loop_
_entity_poly.entity_id
_entity_poly.type
_entity_poly.pdbx_seq_one_letter_code
_entity_poly.pdbx_strand_id
1 'polypeptide(L)'
;MRNSGAKSRKLGMIDTQLWVNEWRRVHPIKPAAAVADMLGAPVRTVEKWFSGQSSPSLTWIGPIFCAYGASFVLAGMRNPPMWLREADRQERRARLAKMQAELEAEFSDLEYAECEA
;
A
#
# COMPACT_ATOMS: atom_id res chain seq x y z
N MET A 1 -14.89 -35.35 20.54
CA MET A 1 -13.83 -34.59 19.85
C MET A 1 -14.20 -34.49 18.37
N ARG A 2 -14.44 -33.27 17.84
CA ARG A 2 -14.78 -33.07 16.42
C ARG A 2 -13.52 -32.65 15.67
N ASN A 3 -12.95 -33.55 14.88
CA ASN A 3 -11.89 -33.25 13.91
C ASN A 3 -12.52 -32.67 12.65
N SER A 4 -12.66 -31.35 12.56
CA SER A 4 -12.99 -30.66 11.30
C SER A 4 -11.74 -30.00 10.73
N GLY A 5 -10.80 -30.83 10.29
CA GLY A 5 -9.58 -30.43 9.59
C GLY A 5 -9.80 -30.29 8.09
N ALA A 6 -10.80 -29.52 7.66
CA ALA A 6 -10.89 -29.09 6.26
C ALA A 6 -10.26 -27.69 6.18
N LYS A 7 -8.98 -27.63 5.81
CA LYS A 7 -8.32 -26.36 5.46
C LYS A 7 -9.01 -25.81 4.22
N SER A 8 -10.04 -24.98 4.42
CA SER A 8 -10.61 -24.16 3.35
C SER A 8 -9.46 -23.41 2.69
N ARG A 9 -9.27 -23.59 1.37
CA ARG A 9 -8.34 -22.77 0.59
C ARG A 9 -8.87 -21.34 0.66
N LYS A 10 -8.31 -20.54 1.57
CA LYS A 10 -8.72 -19.16 1.81
C LYS A 10 -8.33 -18.29 0.62
N LEU A 11 -9.26 -18.15 -0.31
CA LEU A 11 -9.26 -17.13 -1.35
C LEU A 11 -9.15 -15.75 -0.67
N GLY A 12 -8.21 -14.89 -1.08
CA GLY A 12 -8.13 -13.50 -0.59
C GLY A 12 -7.48 -13.26 0.78
N MET A 13 -6.74 -14.22 1.34
CA MET A 13 -6.10 -14.00 2.65
C MET A 13 -4.95 -12.99 2.54
N ILE A 14 -5.07 -11.89 3.28
CA ILE A 14 -3.97 -10.95 3.55
C ILE A 14 -2.84 -11.74 4.19
N ASP A 15 -1.65 -11.62 3.60
CA ASP A 15 -0.43 -12.14 4.19
C ASP A 15 0.29 -10.97 4.86
N THR A 16 0.14 -10.88 6.17
CA THR A 16 0.77 -9.84 6.99
C THR A 16 2.28 -9.77 6.75
N GLN A 17 2.95 -10.90 6.50
CA GLN A 17 4.40 -10.90 6.31
C GLN A 17 4.80 -10.34 4.95
N LEU A 18 3.95 -10.45 3.93
CA LEU A 18 4.16 -9.73 2.66
C LEU A 18 4.05 -8.21 2.86
N TRP A 19 3.07 -7.74 3.63
CA TRP A 19 3.01 -6.30 3.99
C TRP A 19 4.18 -5.84 4.85
N VAL A 20 4.64 -6.65 5.79
CA VAL A 20 5.82 -6.32 6.60
C VAL A 20 7.06 -6.14 5.72
N ASN A 21 7.26 -7.01 4.73
CA ASN A 21 8.36 -6.86 3.78
C ASN A 21 8.22 -5.57 2.96
N GLU A 22 7.01 -5.25 2.52
CA GLU A 22 6.75 -4.03 1.76
C GLU A 22 6.93 -2.77 2.63
N TRP A 23 6.49 -2.78 3.89
CA TRP A 23 6.76 -1.69 4.83
C TRP A 23 8.24 -1.52 5.12
N ARG A 24 9.02 -2.61 5.24
CA ARG A 24 10.49 -2.51 5.37
C ARG A 24 11.14 -1.89 4.14
N ARG A 25 10.59 -2.16 2.94
CA ARG A 25 11.06 -1.58 1.69
C ARG A 25 10.80 -0.07 1.62
N VAL A 26 9.62 0.37 2.04
CA VAL A 26 9.22 1.79 2.02
C VAL A 26 9.82 2.59 3.19
N HIS A 27 9.99 1.95 4.34
CA HIS A 27 10.51 2.56 5.58
C HIS A 27 11.80 1.86 6.04
N PRO A 28 12.96 2.17 5.44
CA PRO A 28 14.20 1.44 5.74
C PRO A 28 14.72 1.64 7.17
N ILE A 29 14.34 2.74 7.83
CA ILE A 29 14.79 3.08 9.18
C ILE A 29 13.60 3.00 10.14
N LYS A 30 13.70 2.14 11.16
CA LYS A 30 12.66 1.92 12.20
C LYS A 30 11.25 1.71 11.60
N PRO A 31 11.06 0.72 10.71
CA PRO A 31 9.83 0.56 9.94
C PRO A 31 8.56 0.45 10.79
N ALA A 32 8.60 -0.29 11.91
CA ALA A 32 7.43 -0.45 12.76
C ALA A 32 6.98 0.88 13.40
N ALA A 33 7.93 1.75 13.78
CA ALA A 33 7.61 3.06 14.34
C ALA A 33 7.07 4.01 13.26
N ALA A 34 7.67 4.02 12.06
CA ALA A 34 7.21 4.83 10.95
C ALA A 34 5.80 4.44 10.49
N VAL A 35 5.51 3.13 10.41
CA VAL A 35 4.17 2.61 10.09
C VAL A 35 3.16 2.97 11.18
N ALA A 36 3.55 2.86 12.44
CA ALA A 36 2.68 3.23 13.56
C ALA A 36 2.28 4.71 13.50
N ASP A 37 3.24 5.59 13.23
CA ASP A 37 3.01 7.03 13.06
C ASP A 37 2.09 7.31 11.86
N MET A 38 2.40 6.74 10.69
CA MET A 38 1.59 6.89 9.46
C MET A 38 0.15 6.39 9.62
N LEU A 39 -0.08 5.35 10.42
CA LEU A 39 -1.41 4.77 10.63
C LEU A 39 -2.13 5.34 11.85
N GLY A 40 -1.47 6.15 12.68
CA GLY A 40 -2.00 6.53 14.00
C GLY A 40 -2.23 5.32 14.92
N ALA A 41 -1.45 4.25 14.73
CA ALA A 41 -1.58 3.00 15.48
C ALA A 41 -0.62 2.97 16.67
N PRO A 42 -0.96 2.26 17.77
CA PRO A 42 0.02 2.00 18.82
C PRO A 42 1.22 1.23 18.28
N VAL A 43 2.44 1.72 18.53
CA VAL A 43 3.69 1.09 18.03
C VAL A 43 3.76 -0.40 18.38
N ARG A 44 3.38 -0.78 19.62
CA ARG A 44 3.35 -2.18 20.06
C ARG A 44 2.43 -3.07 19.21
N THR A 45 1.34 -2.52 18.68
CA THR A 45 0.43 -3.27 17.78
C THR A 45 1.13 -3.56 16.47
N VAL A 46 1.82 -2.56 15.91
CA VAL A 46 2.57 -2.71 14.66
C VAL A 46 3.76 -3.64 14.85
N GLU A 47 4.50 -3.57 15.95
CA GLU A 47 5.58 -4.50 16.29
C GLU A 47 5.09 -5.97 16.34
N LYS A 48 3.87 -6.21 16.83
CA LYS A 48 3.26 -7.54 16.80
C LYS A 48 2.95 -8.02 15.38
N TRP A 49 2.62 -7.11 14.45
CA TRP A 49 2.48 -7.47 13.03
C TRP A 49 3.84 -7.82 12.41
N PHE A 50 4.86 -7.02 12.71
CA PHE A 50 6.23 -7.19 12.23
C PHE A 50 6.90 -8.46 12.73
N SER A 51 6.56 -8.91 13.94
CA SER A 51 7.04 -10.17 14.51
C SER A 51 6.18 -11.39 14.14
N GLY A 52 5.08 -11.19 13.41
CA GLY A 52 4.15 -12.26 13.03
C GLY A 52 3.30 -12.80 14.18
N GLN A 53 3.33 -12.16 15.35
CA GLN A 53 2.50 -12.54 16.51
C GLN A 53 1.02 -12.24 16.28
N SER A 54 0.69 -11.27 15.42
CA SER A 54 -0.69 -10.95 15.05
C SER A 54 -0.77 -10.41 13.62
N SER A 55 -1.99 -10.27 13.12
CA SER A 55 -2.28 -9.65 11.82
C SER A 55 -3.14 -8.41 12.00
N PRO A 56 -3.04 -7.41 11.09
CA PRO A 56 -3.99 -6.30 11.06
C PRO A 56 -5.42 -6.84 10.93
N SER A 57 -6.32 -6.38 11.80
CA SER A 57 -7.76 -6.65 11.65
C SER A 57 -8.33 -5.92 10.44
N LEU A 58 -9.54 -6.30 10.03
CA LEU A 58 -10.26 -5.65 8.93
C LEU A 58 -10.41 -4.12 9.12
N THR A 59 -10.46 -3.66 10.38
CA THR A 59 -10.51 -2.24 10.73
C THR A 59 -9.26 -1.46 10.32
N TRP A 60 -8.11 -2.11 10.22
CA TRP A 60 -6.85 -1.48 9.81
C TRP A 60 -6.66 -1.41 8.29
N ILE A 61 -7.51 -2.10 7.51
CA ILE A 61 -7.40 -2.13 6.05
C ILE A 61 -7.68 -0.75 5.44
N GLY A 62 -8.70 -0.05 5.94
CA GLY A 62 -9.01 1.32 5.52
C GLY A 62 -7.84 2.27 5.75
N PRO A 63 -7.32 2.40 6.99
CA PRO A 63 -6.13 3.19 7.29
C PRO A 63 -4.91 2.82 6.44
N ILE A 64 -4.63 1.53 6.26
CA ILE A 64 -3.51 1.08 5.42
C ILE A 64 -3.72 1.48 3.95
N PHE A 65 -4.93 1.30 3.42
CA PHE A 65 -5.26 1.69 2.06
C PHE A 65 -5.13 3.20 1.85
N CYS A 66 -5.63 4.02 2.78
CA CYS A 66 -5.53 5.47 2.72
C CYS A 66 -4.09 5.97 2.84
N ALA A 67 -3.27 5.36 3.70
CA ALA A 67 -1.88 5.78 3.92
C ALA A 67 -0.92 5.35 2.81
N TYR A 68 -1.14 4.18 2.19
CA TYR A 68 -0.18 3.58 1.26
C TYR A 68 -0.70 3.32 -0.16
N GLY A 69 -2.01 3.45 -0.40
CA GLY A 69 -2.63 3.25 -1.71
C GLY A 69 -2.95 1.79 -2.05
N ALA A 70 -3.60 1.60 -3.20
CA ALA A 70 -4.08 0.30 -3.67
C ALA A 70 -2.91 -0.64 -4.04
N SER A 71 -1.84 -0.11 -4.63
CA SER A 71 -0.64 -0.89 -4.99
C SER A 71 -0.04 -1.60 -3.79
N PHE A 72 0.03 -0.91 -2.64
CA PHE A 72 0.58 -1.47 -1.42
C PHE A 72 -0.31 -2.60 -0.88
N VAL A 73 -1.62 -2.37 -0.84
CA VAL A 73 -2.59 -3.37 -0.36
C VAL A 73 -2.53 -4.63 -1.24
N LEU A 74 -2.39 -4.47 -2.56
CA LEU A 74 -2.18 -5.59 -3.48
C LEU A 74 -0.92 -6.40 -3.18
N ALA A 75 0.20 -5.73 -2.89
CA ALA A 75 1.50 -6.38 -2.67
C ALA A 75 1.46 -7.39 -1.49
N GLY A 76 0.59 -7.15 -0.50
CA GLY A 76 0.40 -8.07 0.63
C GLY A 76 -0.65 -9.15 0.46
N MET A 77 -1.25 -9.29 -0.71
CA MET A 77 -2.29 -10.28 -0.97
C MET A 77 -1.77 -11.37 -1.90
N ARG A 78 -1.90 -12.63 -1.48
CA ARG A 78 -1.54 -13.78 -2.33
C ARG A 78 -2.49 -13.97 -3.51
N ASN A 79 -3.76 -13.65 -3.31
CA ASN A 79 -4.77 -13.70 -4.36
C ASN A 79 -5.71 -12.50 -4.24
N PRO A 80 -5.30 -11.31 -4.73
CA PRO A 80 -6.09 -10.11 -4.58
C PRO A 80 -7.34 -10.13 -5.46
N PRO A 81 -8.47 -9.58 -4.97
CA PRO A 81 -9.71 -9.51 -5.72
C PRO A 81 -9.58 -8.58 -6.93
N MET A 82 -10.38 -8.84 -7.97
CA MET A 82 -10.32 -8.09 -9.23
C MET A 82 -10.56 -6.58 -9.06
N TRP A 83 -11.47 -6.18 -8.17
CA TRP A 83 -11.75 -4.77 -7.93
C TRP A 83 -10.51 -4.01 -7.43
N LEU A 84 -9.67 -4.66 -6.62
CA LEU A 84 -8.47 -4.02 -6.06
C LEU A 84 -7.36 -3.90 -7.12
N ARG A 85 -7.28 -4.88 -8.04
CA ARG A 85 -6.39 -4.78 -9.22
C ARG A 85 -6.80 -3.64 -10.13
N GLU A 86 -8.11 -3.42 -10.30
CA GLU A 86 -8.60 -2.29 -11.10
C GLU A 86 -8.37 -0.95 -10.38
N ALA A 87 -8.56 -0.90 -9.06
CA ALA A 87 -8.22 0.29 -8.25
C ALA A 87 -6.73 0.68 -8.39
N ASP A 88 -5.80 -0.29 -8.35
CA ASP A 88 -4.37 -0.05 -8.60
C ASP A 88 -4.10 0.49 -10.01
N ARG A 89 -4.75 -0.06 -11.04
CA ARG A 89 -4.62 0.45 -12.40
C ARG A 89 -5.10 1.89 -12.51
N GLN A 90 -6.22 2.21 -11.89
CA GLN A 90 -6.78 3.57 -11.87
C GLN A 90 -5.85 4.54 -11.13
N GLU A 91 -5.33 4.15 -9.96
CA GLU A 91 -4.37 4.96 -9.20
C GLU A 91 -3.09 5.23 -10.02
N ARG A 92 -2.56 4.19 -10.68
CA ARG A 92 -1.39 4.32 -11.55
C ARG A 92 -1.65 5.21 -12.75
N ARG A 93 -2.82 5.09 -13.40
CA ARG A 93 -3.21 5.98 -14.52
C ARG A 93 -3.33 7.43 -14.05
N ALA A 94 -3.96 7.68 -12.91
CA ALA A 94 -4.09 9.02 -12.35
C ALA A 94 -2.72 9.64 -12.03
N ARG A 95 -1.80 8.85 -11.45
CA ARG A 95 -0.43 9.29 -11.19
C ARG A 95 0.30 9.67 -12.48
N LEU A 96 0.25 8.81 -13.49
CA LEU A 96 0.90 9.08 -14.79
C LEU A 96 0.29 10.30 -15.49
N ALA A 97 -1.03 10.45 -15.46
CA ALA A 97 -1.70 11.63 -16.03
C ALA A 97 -1.29 12.93 -15.31
N LYS A 98 -1.12 12.90 -13.99
CA LYS A 98 -0.61 14.05 -13.22
C LYS A 98 0.82 14.40 -13.64
N MET A 99 1.70 13.41 -13.75
CA MET A 99 3.08 13.63 -14.20
C MET A 99 3.14 14.17 -15.62
N GLN A 100 2.27 13.69 -16.51
CA GLN A 100 2.17 14.23 -17.87
C GLN A 100 1.77 15.71 -17.86
N ALA A 101 0.77 16.07 -17.06
CA ALA A 101 0.33 17.46 -16.95
C ALA A 101 1.41 18.39 -16.35
N GLU A 102 2.17 17.89 -15.37
CA GLU A 102 3.29 18.64 -14.77
C GLU A 102 4.42 18.88 -15.80
N LEU A 103 4.78 17.86 -16.57
CA LEU A 103 5.80 17.99 -17.62
C LEU A 103 5.36 18.92 -18.76
N GLU A 104 4.10 18.84 -19.18
CA GLU A 104 3.56 19.72 -20.22
C GLU A 104 3.61 21.20 -19.78
N ALA A 105 3.30 21.46 -18.51
CA ALA A 105 3.40 22.80 -17.95
C ALA A 105 4.85 23.31 -17.95
N GLU A 106 5.81 22.47 -17.55
CA GLU A 106 7.24 22.82 -17.56
C GLU A 106 7.76 23.12 -18.97
N PHE A 107 7.38 22.31 -19.97
CA PHE A 107 7.73 22.59 -21.37
C PHE A 107 7.12 23.89 -21.86
N SER A 108 5.84 24.14 -21.57
CA SER A 108 5.18 25.38 -21.95
C SER A 108 5.87 26.60 -21.34
N ASP A 109 6.24 26.55 -20.06
CA ASP A 109 6.95 27.63 -19.37
C ASP A 109 8.31 27.93 -20.01
N LEU A 110 9.04 26.90 -20.44
CA LEU A 110 10.32 27.04 -21.15
C LEU A 110 10.14 27.67 -22.53
N GLU A 111 9.14 27.24 -23.30
CA GLU A 111 8.83 27.80 -24.63
C GLU A 111 8.49 29.30 -24.55
N TYR A 112 7.74 29.71 -23.52
CA TYR A 112 7.47 31.14 -23.28
C TYR A 112 8.74 31.92 -22.90
N ALA A 113 9.62 31.34 -22.09
CA ALA A 113 10.88 31.99 -21.72
C ALA A 113 11.84 32.17 -22.91
N GLU A 114 11.85 31.23 -23.86
CA GLU A 114 12.64 31.35 -25.10
C GLU A 114 12.09 32.39 -26.08
N CYS A 115 10.79 32.67 -26.05
CA CYS A 115 10.17 33.70 -26.90
C CYS A 115 10.39 35.14 -26.38
N GLU A 116 10.67 35.32 -25.09
CA GLU A 116 10.93 36.62 -24.47
C GLU A 116 12.42 37.01 -24.41
N ALA A 117 13.33 36.09 -24.77
CA ALA A 117 14.79 36.28 -24.78
C ALA A 117 15.33 36.71 -26.16
#